data_AF-A0A3B8PYZ9-F1
#
_entry.id   AF-A0A3B8PYZ9-F1
#
_cell.length_a   1.000
_cell.length_b   1.000
_cell.length_c   1.000
_cell.angle_alpha   90.00
_cell.angle_beta   90.00
_cell.angle_gamma   90.00
#
_symmetry.space_group_name_H-M   'P 1'
#
loop_
_entity.id
_entity.type
_entity.pdbx_description
1 polymer ?
#
loop_
_entity_poly.entity_id
_entity_poly.type
_entity_poly.pdbx_seq_one_letter_code
_entity_poly.pdbx_strand_id
1 'polypeptide(L)'
;MLKSFVFVLVRGWIVLQVALSGTWVPVRAAEIPLAASPPDVRGWIGLQSPGKSNTVHVIEASINLMDWHEAAVLHDGPFTFRDVTAPAERARFFRLQSRPKTANDTGKNQVNLPDDPFANEPREFFTFGEAKVRWIKFAILRADETRVWFQDSAR
;
A
#
# COMPACT_ATOMS: atom_id res chain seq x y z
N MET A 1 5.11 20.22 0.18
CA MET A 1 4.04 19.51 0.91
C MET A 1 2.73 20.25 0.61
N LEU A 2 1.97 19.82 -0.41
CA LEU A 2 0.76 20.52 -0.83
C LEU A 2 -0.45 19.76 -0.28
N LYS A 3 -1.06 20.28 0.79
CA LYS A 3 -2.34 19.80 1.30
C LYS A 3 -3.44 20.54 0.54
N SER A 4 -4.15 19.84 -0.33
CA SER A 4 -5.32 20.40 -1.00
C SER A 4 -6.52 20.37 -0.04
N PHE A 5 -7.06 21.54 0.27
CA PHE A 5 -8.36 21.71 0.90
C PHE A 5 -9.28 22.41 -0.10
N VAL A 6 -10.49 21.88 -0.28
CA VAL A 6 -11.54 22.52 -1.09
C VAL A 6 -12.66 22.94 -0.16
N PHE A 7 -12.88 24.25 -0.05
CA PHE A 7 -14.10 24.83 0.51
C PHE A 7 -15.00 25.25 -0.66
N VAL A 8 -16.28 24.87 -0.60
CA VAL A 8 -17.30 25.34 -1.54
C VAL A 8 -18.16 26.37 -0.83
N LEU A 9 -18.11 27.61 -1.30
CA LEU A 9 -19.01 28.68 -0.90
C LEU A 9 -19.67 29.23 -2.17
N VAL A 10 -20.99 29.07 -2.28
CA VAL A 10 -21.76 29.47 -3.46
C VAL A 10 -22.44 30.80 -3.17
N ARG A 11 -22.06 31.86 -3.90
CA ARG A 11 -22.96 32.83 -4.58
C ARG A 11 -22.18 34.03 -5.13
N GLY A 12 -22.42 34.38 -6.41
CA GLY A 12 -22.36 35.78 -6.88
C GLY A 12 -21.33 36.15 -7.96
N TRP A 13 -21.66 35.88 -9.23
CA TRP A 13 -21.41 36.67 -10.47
C TRP A 13 -20.18 37.62 -10.57
N ILE A 14 -19.34 37.41 -11.59
CA ILE A 14 -19.16 38.28 -12.80
C ILE A 14 -18.08 37.67 -13.72
N VAL A 15 -18.36 37.73 -15.03
CA VAL A 15 -17.58 37.19 -16.16
C VAL A 15 -16.36 38.07 -16.47
N LEU A 16 -15.20 37.45 -16.67
CA LEU A 16 -14.17 37.97 -17.59
C LEU A 16 -13.56 36.79 -18.36
N GLN A 17 -13.94 36.65 -19.62
CA GLN A 17 -13.32 35.70 -20.53
C GLN A 17 -11.98 36.24 -21.00
N VAL A 18 -10.90 35.67 -20.46
CA VAL A 18 -9.59 35.62 -21.11
C VAL A 18 -9.01 34.24 -20.81
N ALA A 19 -8.48 33.60 -21.86
CA ALA A 19 -7.31 32.72 -21.86
C ALA A 19 -7.54 31.35 -22.49
N LEU A 20 -6.77 31.14 -23.57
CA LEU A 20 -6.06 29.91 -23.93
C LEU A 20 -6.91 28.64 -23.90
N SER A 21 -7.32 28.21 -25.09
CA SER A 21 -7.82 26.86 -25.37
C SER A 21 -6.71 25.81 -25.17
N GLY A 22 -6.20 25.67 -23.96
CA GLY A 22 -5.70 24.41 -23.46
C GLY A 22 -6.90 23.73 -22.82
N THR A 23 -7.49 22.74 -23.47
CA THR A 23 -8.37 21.81 -22.77
C THR A 23 -7.52 21.09 -21.74
N TRP A 24 -7.48 21.60 -20.52
CA TRP A 24 -7.01 20.87 -19.36
C TRP A 24 -8.01 19.74 -19.18
N VAL A 25 -7.77 18.61 -19.82
CA VAL A 25 -8.45 17.37 -19.47
C VAL A 25 -7.95 17.07 -18.05
N PRO A 26 -8.81 17.12 -17.01
CA PRO A 26 -8.40 16.57 -15.74
C PRO A 26 -8.15 15.08 -16.01
N VAL A 27 -6.87 14.70 -16.03
CA VAL A 27 -6.49 13.29 -15.99
C VAL A 27 -6.98 12.79 -14.63
N ARG A 28 -8.19 12.23 -14.60
CA ARG A 28 -8.59 11.37 -13.50
C ARG A 28 -7.63 10.19 -13.56
N ALA A 29 -6.72 10.13 -12.59
CA ALA A 29 -5.97 8.90 -12.36
C ALA A 29 -7.01 7.79 -12.18
N ALA A 30 -6.99 6.78 -13.06
CA ALA A 30 -7.86 5.63 -12.92
C ALA A 30 -7.71 5.07 -11.50
N GLU A 31 -8.81 5.02 -10.76
CA GLU A 31 -8.85 4.49 -9.41
C GLU A 31 -8.40 3.03 -9.46
N ILE A 32 -7.41 2.68 -8.65
CA ILE A 32 -6.93 1.30 -8.54
C ILE A 32 -7.95 0.56 -7.66
N PRO A 33 -8.72 -0.40 -8.19
CA PRO A 33 -9.79 -1.01 -7.43
C PRO A 33 -9.22 -1.84 -6.28
N LEU A 34 -9.80 -1.70 -5.10
CA LEU A 34 -9.58 -2.57 -3.95
C LEU A 34 -10.85 -3.39 -3.73
N ALA A 35 -10.73 -4.70 -3.80
CA ALA A 35 -11.83 -5.62 -3.54
C ALA A 35 -11.62 -6.35 -2.22
N ALA A 36 -12.67 -6.41 -1.40
CA ALA A 36 -12.69 -7.23 -0.19
C ALA A 36 -13.33 -8.59 -0.49
N SER A 37 -12.73 -9.66 0.03
CA SER A 37 -13.34 -10.98 0.08
C SER A 37 -14.04 -11.18 1.43
N PRO A 38 -15.04 -12.08 1.50
CA PRO A 38 -15.59 -12.51 2.79
C PRO A 38 -14.50 -13.00 3.76
N PRO A 39 -14.74 -12.91 5.08
CA PRO A 39 -13.87 -13.51 6.08
C PRO A 39 -13.66 -15.00 5.81
N ASP A 40 -12.45 -15.50 6.01
CA ASP A 40 -12.16 -16.94 5.95
C ASP A 40 -12.59 -17.68 7.23
N VAL A 41 -12.23 -18.96 7.35
CA VAL A 41 -12.56 -19.79 8.52
C VAL A 41 -11.94 -19.27 9.84
N ARG A 42 -10.96 -18.38 9.79
CA ARG A 42 -10.35 -17.71 10.94
C ARG A 42 -10.94 -16.32 11.18
N GLY A 43 -11.92 -15.91 10.38
CA GLY A 43 -12.50 -14.57 10.40
C GLY A 43 -11.61 -13.50 9.76
N TRP A 44 -10.57 -13.89 9.01
CA TRP A 44 -9.65 -12.92 8.40
C TRP A 44 -10.21 -12.38 7.09
N ILE A 45 -10.26 -11.06 6.96
CA ILE A 45 -10.71 -10.39 5.74
C ILE A 45 -9.57 -10.38 4.73
N GLY A 46 -9.86 -10.83 3.51
CA GLY A 46 -8.93 -10.70 2.38
C GLY A 46 -9.19 -9.41 1.63
N LEU A 47 -8.13 -8.71 1.29
CA LEU A 47 -8.15 -7.56 0.38
C LEU A 47 -7.29 -7.89 -0.83
N GLN A 48 -7.74 -7.52 -2.02
CA GLN A 48 -6.99 -7.76 -3.25
C GLN A 48 -7.11 -6.56 -4.19
N SER A 49 -6.04 -6.34 -4.94
CA SER A 49 -6.01 -5.32 -5.97
C SER A 49 -5.10 -5.76 -7.12
N PRO A 50 -5.46 -5.43 -8.38
CA PRO A 50 -4.53 -5.58 -9.49
C PRO A 50 -3.27 -4.70 -9.30
N GLY A 51 -3.34 -3.64 -8.49
CA GLY A 51 -2.22 -2.75 -8.22
C GLY A 51 -1.61 -2.12 -9.47
N LYS A 52 -0.45 -1.49 -9.31
CA LYS A 52 0.40 -1.04 -10.43
C LYS A 52 1.86 -1.33 -10.08
N SER A 53 2.67 -1.61 -11.10
CA SER A 53 4.12 -1.66 -10.91
C SER A 53 4.69 -0.28 -10.58
N ASN A 54 5.90 -0.27 -10.02
CA ASN A 54 6.65 0.91 -9.57
C ASN A 54 5.83 1.83 -8.64
N THR A 55 4.98 1.24 -7.81
CA THR A 55 4.04 1.96 -6.95
C THR A 55 4.11 1.42 -5.52
N VAL A 56 4.03 2.33 -4.56
CA VAL A 56 3.77 1.98 -3.16
C VAL A 56 2.28 2.09 -2.92
N HIS A 57 1.72 1.01 -2.41
CA HIS A 57 0.32 0.87 -2.05
C HIS A 57 0.21 0.88 -0.52
N VAL A 58 -0.57 1.80 0.04
CA VAL A 58 -0.83 1.87 1.47
C VAL A 58 -2.29 1.52 1.70
N ILE A 59 -2.54 0.43 2.40
CA ILE A 59 -3.88 0.07 2.89
C ILE A 59 -4.04 0.75 4.23
N GLU A 60 -5.08 1.55 4.35
CA GLU A 60 -5.50 2.12 5.63
C GLU A 60 -6.80 1.47 6.08
N ALA A 61 -6.93 1.27 7.38
CA ALA A 61 -8.11 0.73 8.02
C ALA A 61 -8.73 1.74 9.00
N SER A 62 -10.04 1.66 9.16
CA SER A 62 -10.80 2.44 10.13
C SER A 62 -11.97 1.63 10.68
N ILE A 63 -12.32 1.87 11.94
CA ILE A 63 -13.52 1.29 12.57
C ILE A 63 -14.70 2.27 12.58
N ASN A 64 -14.45 3.55 12.29
CA ASN A 64 -15.43 4.63 12.45
C ASN A 64 -15.48 5.62 11.26
N LEU A 65 -14.71 5.36 10.19
CA LEU A 65 -14.53 6.21 9.01
C LEU A 65 -13.86 7.58 9.26
N MET A 66 -13.54 7.91 10.51
CA MET A 66 -12.92 9.17 10.92
C MET A 66 -11.43 8.98 11.15
N ASP A 67 -11.07 7.96 11.94
CA ASP A 67 -9.70 7.66 12.33
C ASP A 67 -9.17 6.54 11.44
N TRP A 68 -8.20 6.89 10.59
CA TRP A 68 -7.55 5.98 9.66
C TRP A 68 -6.13 5.70 10.12
N HIS A 69 -5.77 4.43 10.19
CA HIS A 69 -4.41 3.99 10.47
C HIS A 69 -3.88 3.11 9.35
N GLU A 70 -2.56 3.11 9.18
CA GLU A 70 -1.88 2.26 8.21
C GLU A 70 -1.97 0.79 8.66
N ALA A 71 -2.63 -0.04 7.84
CA ALA A 71 -2.72 -1.48 8.04
C ALA A 71 -1.61 -2.21 7.28
N ALA A 72 -1.25 -1.74 6.08
CA ALA A 72 -0.20 -2.34 5.28
C ALA A 72 0.47 -1.35 4.34
N VAL A 73 1.78 -1.52 4.14
CA VAL A 73 2.54 -0.93 3.04
C VAL A 73 2.99 -2.06 2.12
N LEU A 74 2.62 -1.98 0.86
CA LEU A 74 2.85 -3.00 -0.17
C LEU A 74 3.55 -2.35 -1.36
N HIS A 75 4.45 -3.09 -2.00
CA HIS A 75 5.17 -2.61 -3.18
C HIS A 75 4.73 -3.38 -4.41
N ASP A 76 4.46 -2.63 -5.47
CA ASP A 76 4.08 -3.14 -6.76
C ASP A 76 2.74 -3.90 -6.74
N GLY A 77 2.20 -4.22 -7.92
CA GLY A 77 0.98 -5.00 -8.09
C GLY A 77 1.21 -6.20 -9.00
N PRO A 78 0.33 -7.21 -8.98
CA PRO A 78 -0.86 -7.34 -8.12
C PRO A 78 -0.51 -7.71 -6.68
N PHE A 79 -1.43 -7.46 -5.75
CA PHE A 79 -1.25 -7.84 -4.34
C PHE A 79 -2.52 -8.41 -3.73
N THR A 80 -2.31 -9.23 -2.70
CA THR A 80 -3.32 -9.67 -1.75
C THR A 80 -2.83 -9.35 -0.35
N PHE A 81 -3.74 -8.95 0.53
CA PHE A 81 -3.47 -8.66 1.94
C PHE A 81 -4.52 -9.38 2.80
N ARG A 82 -4.10 -9.87 3.96
CA ARG A 82 -4.98 -10.49 4.93
C ARG A 82 -4.97 -9.66 6.21
N ASP A 83 -6.15 -9.16 6.58
CA ASP A 83 -6.33 -8.52 7.87
C ASP A 83 -6.60 -9.58 8.94
N VAL A 84 -5.54 -9.92 9.68
CA VAL A 84 -5.59 -10.89 10.80
C VAL A 84 -6.22 -10.30 12.06
N THR A 85 -6.36 -8.96 12.12
CA THR A 85 -6.96 -8.26 13.27
C THR A 85 -8.46 -8.08 13.13
N ALA A 86 -9.04 -8.39 11.96
CA ALA A 86 -10.47 -8.29 11.69
C ALA A 86 -11.37 -8.99 12.73
N PRO A 87 -11.05 -10.19 13.26
CA PRO A 87 -11.91 -10.86 14.25
C PRO A 87 -12.10 -10.10 15.57
N ALA A 88 -11.17 -9.20 15.92
CA ALA A 88 -11.26 -8.39 17.14
C ALA A 88 -12.17 -7.16 16.99
N GLU A 89 -12.55 -6.82 15.75
CA GLU A 89 -13.26 -5.58 15.43
C GLU A 89 -14.67 -5.87 14.91
N ARG A 90 -15.68 -5.15 15.43
CA ARG A 90 -17.08 -5.35 15.02
C ARG A 90 -17.39 -4.82 13.62
N ALA A 91 -16.67 -3.80 13.17
CA ALA A 91 -16.82 -3.19 11.86
C ALA A 91 -15.45 -2.70 11.38
N ARG A 92 -15.17 -2.89 10.08
CA ARG A 92 -13.92 -2.42 9.50
C ARG A 92 -14.09 -1.91 8.08
N PHE A 93 -13.52 -0.74 7.84
CA PHE A 93 -13.51 -0.04 6.57
C PHE A 93 -12.07 0.05 6.08
N PHE A 94 -11.88 -0.10 4.77
CA PHE A 94 -10.56 -0.06 4.15
C PHE A 94 -10.55 0.95 3.02
N ARG A 95 -9.39 1.61 2.84
CA ARG A 95 -9.11 2.41 1.66
C ARG A 95 -7.69 2.16 1.18
N LEU A 96 -7.48 2.33 -0.12
CA LEU A 96 -6.18 2.17 -0.76
C LEU A 96 -5.66 3.55 -1.17
N GLN A 97 -4.48 3.91 -0.67
CA GLN A 97 -3.70 5.00 -1.21
C GLN A 97 -2.57 4.44 -2.07
N SER A 98 -2.22 5.14 -3.14
CA SER A 98 -1.16 4.71 -4.04
C SER A 98 -0.32 5.90 -4.48
N ARG A 99 0.99 5.73 -4.49
CA ARG A 99 1.93 6.74 -4.97
C ARG A 99 3.12 6.10 -5.70
N PRO A 100 3.77 6.81 -6.63
CA PRO A 100 5.01 6.32 -7.23
C PRO A 100 6.04 5.93 -6.17
N LYS A 101 6.75 4.83 -6.44
CA LYS A 101 7.87 4.36 -5.61
C LYS A 101 9.08 5.27 -5.80
N THR A 102 9.79 5.50 -4.71
CA THR A 102 10.98 6.36 -4.63
C THR A 102 12.17 5.58 -4.06
N ALA A 103 13.35 6.20 -4.05
CA ALA A 103 14.53 5.60 -3.45
C ALA A 103 14.42 5.41 -1.92
N ASN A 104 13.51 6.12 -1.26
CA ASN A 104 13.31 6.01 0.19
C ASN A 104 12.32 4.89 0.57
N ASP A 105 11.68 4.26 -0.41
CA ASP A 105 10.73 3.18 -0.20
C ASP A 105 11.46 1.83 -0.12
N THR A 106 12.16 1.64 1.00
CA THR A 106 13.02 0.48 1.28
C THR A 106 12.38 -0.53 2.24
N GLY A 107 11.09 -0.34 2.57
CA GLY A 107 10.39 -1.17 3.55
C GLY A 107 8.96 -1.49 3.13
N LYS A 108 8.48 -2.69 3.50
CA LYS A 108 7.09 -3.13 3.22
C LYS A 108 6.63 -4.18 4.24
N ASN A 109 5.33 -4.46 4.25
CA ASN A 109 4.71 -5.40 5.20
C ASN A 109 4.48 -6.81 4.68
N GLN A 110 4.83 -7.08 3.43
CA GLN A 110 4.61 -8.37 2.81
C GLN A 110 5.72 -8.70 1.84
N VAL A 111 6.17 -9.94 1.88
CA VAL A 111 7.17 -10.48 0.95
C VAL A 111 6.50 -11.48 0.02
N ASN A 112 6.95 -11.48 -1.23
CA ASN A 112 6.58 -12.42 -2.26
C ASN A 112 7.59 -13.57 -2.22
N LEU A 113 7.14 -14.76 -1.86
CA LEU A 113 7.99 -15.94 -1.84
C LEU A 113 7.69 -16.84 -3.06
N PRO A 114 8.69 -17.57 -3.58
CA PRO A 114 10.08 -17.64 -3.10
C PRO A 114 10.95 -16.44 -3.53
N ASP A 115 10.46 -15.61 -4.46
CA ASP A 115 11.25 -14.54 -5.06
C ASP A 115 10.79 -13.12 -4.73
N ASP A 116 11.48 -12.48 -3.79
CA ASP A 116 11.26 -11.08 -3.42
C ASP A 116 12.44 -10.17 -3.81
N PRO A 117 12.19 -8.95 -4.32
CA PRO A 117 13.24 -7.95 -4.53
C PRO A 117 13.97 -7.49 -3.25
N PHE A 118 13.38 -7.67 -2.07
CA PHE A 118 14.00 -7.29 -0.79
C PHE A 118 14.93 -8.35 -0.22
N ALA A 119 14.97 -9.54 -0.82
CA ALA A 119 15.91 -10.56 -0.41
C ALA A 119 17.33 -10.22 -0.88
N ASN A 120 18.32 -10.75 -0.16
CA ASN A 120 19.72 -10.54 -0.48
C ASN A 120 20.06 -10.94 -1.93
N GLU A 121 20.86 -10.08 -2.57
CA GLU A 121 21.47 -10.34 -3.86
C GLU A 121 22.96 -9.93 -3.83
N PRO A 122 23.88 -10.73 -4.40
CA PRO A 122 23.63 -12.05 -4.97
C PRO A 122 23.25 -13.07 -3.88
N ARG A 123 22.48 -14.10 -4.25
CA ARG A 123 22.19 -15.21 -3.34
C ARG A 123 23.49 -15.77 -2.74
N GLU A 124 23.49 -16.00 -1.44
CA GLU A 124 24.66 -16.48 -0.72
C GLU A 124 24.78 -18.01 -0.77
N PHE A 125 26.00 -18.51 -0.86
CA PHE A 125 26.29 -19.95 -0.78
C PHE A 125 26.72 -20.29 0.63
N PHE A 126 26.14 -21.31 1.25
CA PHE A 126 26.59 -21.77 2.56
C PHE A 126 27.92 -22.56 2.48
N THR A 127 28.19 -23.23 1.35
CA THR A 127 29.41 -24.03 1.13
C THR A 127 29.66 -24.24 -0.37
N PHE A 128 30.88 -24.63 -0.76
CA PHE A 128 31.29 -24.98 -2.13
C PHE A 128 30.28 -25.91 -2.85
N GLY A 129 29.31 -25.35 -3.57
CA GLY A 129 28.41 -26.07 -4.46
C GLY A 129 27.00 -26.38 -3.93
N GLU A 130 26.63 -25.98 -2.72
CA GLU A 130 25.29 -26.24 -2.16
C GLU A 130 24.44 -24.98 -1.92
N ALA A 131 23.13 -25.23 -1.76
CA ALA A 131 21.99 -24.33 -2.00
C ALA A 131 22.23 -22.84 -1.74
N LYS A 132 21.83 -22.04 -2.75
CA LYS A 132 21.76 -20.58 -2.68
C LYS A 132 20.69 -20.16 -1.68
N VAL A 133 21.10 -19.59 -0.55
CA VAL A 133 20.15 -19.11 0.46
C VAL A 133 19.78 -17.67 0.25
N ARG A 134 18.47 -17.43 0.39
CA ARG A 134 17.84 -16.13 0.33
C ARG A 134 17.31 -15.77 1.71
N TRP A 135 17.66 -14.58 2.18
CA TRP A 135 17.21 -14.01 3.44
C TRP A 135 16.67 -12.60 3.22
N ILE A 136 15.74 -12.17 4.07
CA ILE A 136 15.18 -10.82 4.11
C ILE A 136 15.25 -10.34 5.55
N LYS A 137 15.80 -9.14 5.79
CA LYS A 137 15.78 -8.50 7.11
C LYS A 137 14.35 -8.12 7.48
N PHE A 138 13.96 -8.38 8.72
CA PHE A 138 12.66 -7.98 9.23
C PHE A 138 12.72 -7.45 10.66
N ALA A 139 11.72 -6.67 11.02
CA ALA A 139 11.45 -6.21 12.37
C ALA A 139 9.98 -6.50 12.72
N ILE A 140 9.73 -6.82 13.98
CA ILE A 140 8.38 -6.94 14.55
C ILE A 140 8.17 -5.75 15.46
N LEU A 141 7.09 -5.01 15.26
CA LEU A 141 6.80 -3.85 16.09
C LEU A 141 6.10 -4.32 17.37
N ARG A 142 6.69 -4.06 18.55
CA ARG A 142 6.08 -4.50 19.82
C ARG A 142 4.73 -3.86 20.13
N ALA A 143 4.46 -2.68 19.58
CA ALA A 143 3.17 -2.01 19.73
C ALA A 143 2.10 -2.57 18.78
N ASP A 144 2.50 -3.34 17.76
CA ASP A 144 1.62 -3.97 16.77
C ASP A 144 2.29 -5.26 16.27
N GLU A 145 2.16 -6.31 17.08
CA GLU A 145 2.80 -7.60 16.80
C GLU A 145 2.18 -8.34 15.60
N THR A 146 1.04 -7.86 15.11
CA THR A 146 0.39 -8.41 13.91
C THR A 146 1.08 -7.96 12.63
N ARG A 147 2.03 -7.04 12.75
CA ARG A 147 2.71 -6.39 11.64
C ARG A 147 4.21 -6.70 11.65
N VAL A 148 4.65 -7.36 10.58
CA VAL A 148 6.08 -7.56 10.28
C VAL A 148 6.50 -6.52 9.26
N TRP A 149 7.63 -5.86 9.50
CA TRP A 149 8.25 -4.91 8.57
C TRP A 149 9.48 -5.55 7.94
N PHE A 150 9.50 -5.66 6.62
CA PHE A 150 10.63 -6.20 5.86
C PHE A 150 11.42 -5.05 5.26
N GLN A 151 12.75 -5.10 5.42
CA GLN A 151 13.69 -4.14 4.82
C GLN A 151 14.29 -4.73 3.55
N ASP A 152 14.47 -3.88 2.54
CA ASP A 152 15.29 -4.15 1.36
C ASP A 152 16.74 -4.46 1.77
N SER A 153 17.17 -5.70 1.57
CA SER A 153 18.48 -6.18 2.03
C SER A 153 19.66 -5.54 1.29
N ALA A 154 19.42 -4.95 0.12
CA ALA A 154 20.45 -4.28 -0.68
C ALA A 154 20.75 -2.83 -0.21
N ARG A 155 20.01 -2.31 0.77
CA ARG A 155 20.11 -0.93 1.26
C ARG A 155 20.16 -0.86 2.78
#